data_AF-A0A946J668-F1
#
_entry.id   AF-A0A946J668-F1
#
_cell.length_a   1.000
_cell.length_b   1.000
_cell.length_c   1.000
_cell.angle_alpha   90.00
_cell.angle_beta   90.00
_cell.angle_gamma   90.00
#
_symmetry.space_group_name_H-M   'P 1'
#
loop_
_entity.id
_entity.type
_entity.pdbx_description
1 polymer ?
#
loop_
_entity_poly.entity_id
_entity_poly.type
_entity_poly.pdbx_seq_one_letter_code
_entity_poly.pdbx_strand_id
1 'polypeptide(L)'
;MTGTAQTEAEEFYKVYALDTLVIPTNKPIAREDRSDLLFKNEKGKFDYVIKLIKEMHETGQPILVGTVSVDKSEYLSARLKKENIKHNVLNAKHHESEAEVIASAGQE
;
A
#
# COMPACT_ATOMS: atom_id res chain seq x y z
N MET A 1 17.59 7.69 -8.85
CA MET A 1 16.26 8.12 -9.36
C MET A 1 15.19 7.68 -8.37
N THR A 2 14.17 8.52 -8.11
CA THR A 2 13.09 8.25 -7.13
C THR A 2 11.84 9.05 -7.49
N GLY A 3 10.68 8.67 -6.95
CA GLY A 3 9.41 9.36 -7.19
C GLY A 3 9.10 10.54 -6.26
N THR A 4 9.82 10.69 -5.13
CA THR A 4 9.42 11.59 -4.03
C THR A 4 10.54 12.49 -3.50
N ALA A 5 11.54 12.85 -4.31
CA ALA A 5 12.69 13.65 -3.84
C ALA A 5 12.44 15.15 -3.67
N GLN A 6 11.36 15.72 -4.24
CA GLN A 6 11.20 17.16 -4.35
C GLN A 6 11.13 17.89 -2.99
N THR A 7 10.56 17.26 -1.96
CA THR A 7 10.48 17.84 -0.62
C THR A 7 11.84 17.87 0.08
N GLU A 8 12.71 16.90 -0.23
CA GLU A 8 14.04 16.74 0.37
C GLU A 8 15.16 17.39 -0.46
N ALA A 9 14.81 18.17 -1.50
CA ALA A 9 15.77 18.75 -2.44
C ALA A 9 16.83 19.62 -1.76
N GLU A 10 16.45 20.38 -0.73
CA GLU A 10 17.37 21.23 0.02
C GLU A 10 18.40 20.41 0.80
N GLU A 11 17.99 19.28 1.40
CA GLU A 11 18.89 18.38 2.12
C GLU A 11 19.84 17.68 1.14
N PHE A 12 19.33 17.19 0.02
CA PHE A 12 20.15 16.57 -1.03
C PHE A 12 21.25 17.50 -1.53
N TYR A 13 20.92 18.77 -1.75
CA TYR A 13 21.91 19.76 -2.17
C TYR A 13 22.93 20.08 -1.06
N LYS A 14 22.47 20.30 0.18
CA LYS A 14 23.37 20.66 1.30
C LYS A 14 24.35 19.55 1.66
N VAL A 15 23.89 18.31 1.68
CA VAL A 15 24.68 17.17 2.16
C VAL A 15 25.49 16.55 1.01
N TYR A 16 24.93 16.50 -0.19
CA TYR A 16 25.50 15.73 -1.30
C TYR A 16 25.76 16.56 -2.57
N ALA A 17 25.43 17.86 -2.58
CA ALA A 17 25.48 18.70 -3.78
C ALA A 17 24.68 18.10 -4.96
N LEU A 18 23.56 17.43 -4.65
CA LEU A 18 22.69 16.82 -5.64
C LEU A 18 21.48 17.71 -5.94
N ASP A 19 21.32 18.07 -7.21
CA ASP A 19 20.12 18.73 -7.70
C ASP A 19 18.96 17.74 -7.84
N THR A 20 17.76 18.21 -7.51
CA THR A 20 16.52 17.45 -7.69
C THR A 20 15.70 18.07 -8.81
N LEU A 21 15.37 17.26 -9.82
CA LEU A 21 14.56 17.66 -10.98
C LEU A 21 13.29 16.81 -11.06
N VAL A 22 12.14 17.46 -11.24
CA VAL A 22 10.86 16.79 -11.47
C VAL A 22 10.68 16.55 -12.95
N ILE A 23 10.66 15.28 -13.34
CA ILE A 23 10.35 14.87 -14.71
C ILE A 23 8.84 14.67 -14.83
N PRO A 24 8.17 15.26 -15.84
CA PRO A 24 6.73 15.08 -16.02
C PRO A 24 6.38 13.64 -16.34
N THR A 25 5.18 13.21 -15.93
CA THR A 25 4.68 11.86 -16.22
C THR A 25 4.31 11.71 -17.70
N ASN A 26 4.42 10.49 -18.23
CA ASN A 26 4.04 10.18 -19.62
C ASN A 26 2.54 10.40 -19.91
N LYS A 27 1.68 10.24 -18.88
CA LYS A 27 0.24 10.48 -18.94
C LYS A 27 -0.21 11.34 -17.75
N PRO A 28 -1.29 12.13 -17.87
CA PRO A 28 -1.89 12.80 -16.72
C PRO A 28 -2.29 11.80 -15.63
N ILE A 29 -2.10 12.17 -14.38
CA ILE A 29 -2.49 11.36 -13.23
C ILE A 29 -4.02 11.45 -13.06
N ALA A 30 -4.69 10.31 -13.15
CA ALA A 30 -6.15 10.19 -12.95
C ALA A 30 -6.52 9.47 -11.65
N ARG A 31 -5.53 9.14 -10.80
CA ARG A 31 -5.75 8.47 -9.51
C ARG A 31 -6.43 9.42 -8.53
N GLU A 32 -7.50 8.97 -7.90
CA GLU A 32 -8.16 9.70 -6.81
C GLU A 32 -7.49 9.40 -5.46
N ASP A 33 -6.75 10.36 -4.93
CA ASP A 33 -6.16 10.27 -3.60
C ASP A 33 -7.16 10.81 -2.55
N ARG A 34 -7.75 9.91 -1.77
CA ARG A 34 -8.74 10.23 -0.74
C ARG A 34 -8.07 10.64 0.58
N SER A 35 -8.74 11.50 1.35
CA SER A 35 -8.27 11.92 2.68
C SER A 35 -8.31 10.77 3.70
N ASP A 36 -7.48 10.91 4.74
CA ASP A 36 -7.38 9.93 5.82
C ASP A 36 -8.69 9.75 6.59
N LEU A 37 -8.96 8.51 7.00
CA LEU A 37 -10.03 8.16 7.92
C LEU A 37 -9.46 7.93 9.31
N LEU A 38 -9.84 8.80 10.26
CA LEU A 38 -9.37 8.74 11.64
C LEU A 38 -10.34 7.94 12.52
N PHE A 39 -9.80 7.00 13.28
CA PHE A 39 -10.58 6.14 14.19
C PHE A 39 -10.11 6.32 15.63
N LYS A 40 -11.07 6.27 16.56
CA LYS A 40 -10.79 6.41 18.00
C LYS A 40 -9.85 5.34 18.55
N ASN A 41 -9.90 4.13 18.02
CA ASN A 41 -9.08 3.01 18.46
C ASN A 41 -8.74 2.07 17.30
N GLU A 42 -7.72 1.22 17.48
CA GLU A 42 -7.28 0.29 16.44
C GLU A 42 -8.34 -0.76 16.10
N LYS A 43 -9.13 -1.21 17.08
CA LYS A 43 -10.20 -2.18 16.83
C LYS A 43 -11.20 -1.65 15.79
N GLY A 44 -11.70 -0.43 15.98
CA GLY A 44 -12.64 0.21 15.06
C GLY A 44 -12.03 0.46 13.68
N LYS A 45 -10.74 0.83 13.62
CA LYS A 45 -9.99 0.93 12.37
C LYS A 45 -9.98 -0.40 11.61
N PHE A 46 -9.60 -1.50 12.27
CA PHE A 46 -9.51 -2.81 11.62
C PHE A 46 -10.88 -3.38 11.26
N ASP A 47 -11.89 -3.19 12.10
CA ASP A 47 -13.27 -3.60 11.79
C ASP A 47 -13.78 -2.87 10.53
N TYR A 48 -13.49 -1.58 10.39
CA TYR A 48 -13.81 -0.81 9.18
C TYR A 48 -13.01 -1.30 7.96
N VAL A 49 -11.70 -1.50 8.10
CA VAL A 49 -10.84 -1.96 7.00
C VAL A 49 -11.30 -3.33 6.47
N ILE A 50 -11.65 -4.27 7.34
CA ILE A 50 -12.14 -5.59 6.92
C ILE A 50 -13.47 -5.46 6.17
N LYS A 51 -14.39 -4.63 6.66
CA LYS A 51 -15.66 -4.36 5.99
C LYS A 51 -15.43 -3.77 4.59
N LEU A 52 -14.55 -2.79 4.48
CA LEU A 52 -14.22 -2.14 3.22
C LEU A 52 -13.60 -3.12 2.21
N ILE A 53 -12.65 -3.96 2.68
CA ILE A 53 -12.04 -4.99 1.86
C ILE A 53 -13.09 -5.99 1.36
N LYS A 54 -14.03 -6.40 2.22
CA LYS A 54 -15.11 -7.31 1.83
C LYS A 54 -16.00 -6.73 0.73
N GLU A 55 -16.44 -5.48 0.91
CA GLU A 55 -17.25 -4.77 -0.09
C GLU A 55 -16.53 -4.63 -1.43
N MET A 56 -15.25 -4.26 -1.43
CA MET A 56 -14.44 -4.16 -2.66
C MET A 56 -14.18 -5.53 -3.29
N HIS A 57 -13.90 -6.55 -2.49
CA HIS A 57 -13.64 -7.91 -2.97
C HIS A 57 -14.88 -8.51 -3.65
N GLU A 58 -16.08 -8.24 -3.13
CA GLU A 58 -17.35 -8.64 -3.77
C GLU A 58 -17.53 -8.04 -5.17
N THR A 59 -16.93 -6.87 -5.45
CA THR A 59 -16.95 -6.24 -6.78
C THR A 59 -15.86 -6.75 -7.73
N GLY A 60 -14.94 -7.58 -7.25
CA GLY A 60 -13.80 -8.07 -8.03
C GLY A 60 -12.63 -7.07 -8.16
N GLN A 61 -12.70 -5.92 -7.50
CA GLN A 61 -11.63 -4.93 -7.54
C GLN A 61 -10.37 -5.45 -6.83
N PRO A 62 -9.18 -5.43 -7.47
CA PRO A 62 -7.93 -5.77 -6.79
C PRO A 62 -7.56 -4.75 -5.70
N ILE A 63 -7.02 -5.24 -4.58
CA ILE A 63 -6.76 -4.42 -3.38
C ILE A 63 -5.34 -4.68 -2.89
N LEU A 64 -4.57 -3.59 -2.70
CA LEU A 64 -3.28 -3.62 -2.02
C LEU A 64 -3.41 -2.97 -0.65
N VAL A 65 -3.06 -3.71 0.41
CA VAL A 65 -3.12 -3.21 1.79
C VAL A 65 -1.71 -3.08 2.35
N GLY A 66 -1.32 -1.84 2.67
CA GLY A 66 -0.05 -1.55 3.33
C GLY A 66 -0.16 -1.63 4.85
N THR A 67 0.75 -2.39 5.48
CA THR A 67 0.94 -2.41 6.94
C THR A 67 2.35 -1.95 7.29
N VAL A 68 2.53 -1.51 8.54
CA VAL A 68 3.83 -1.02 9.03
C VAL A 68 4.67 -2.10 9.73
N SER A 69 4.08 -3.26 10.03
CA SER A 69 4.76 -4.36 10.72
C SER A 69 4.18 -5.72 10.36
N VAL A 70 5.01 -6.76 10.46
CA VAL A 70 4.61 -8.16 10.23
C VAL A 70 3.46 -8.57 11.17
N ASP A 71 3.51 -8.18 12.44
CA ASP A 71 2.46 -8.51 13.40
C ASP A 71 1.09 -7.96 12.98
N LYS A 72 1.06 -6.75 12.40
CA LYS A 72 -0.18 -6.15 11.89
C LYS A 72 -0.65 -6.85 10.63
N SER A 73 0.27 -7.29 9.76
CA SER A 73 -0.06 -8.11 8.59
C SER A 73 -0.72 -9.43 9.00
N GLU A 74 -0.12 -10.15 9.95
CA GLU A 74 -0.64 -11.43 10.44
C GLU A 74 -1.99 -11.26 11.16
N TYR A 75 -2.13 -10.20 11.96
CA TYR A 75 -3.40 -9.87 12.60
C TYR A 75 -4.52 -9.64 11.56
N LEU A 76 -4.25 -8.84 10.53
CA LEU A 76 -5.23 -8.58 9.47
C LEU A 76 -5.54 -9.86 8.68
N SER A 77 -4.51 -10.63 8.32
CA SER A 77 -4.62 -11.91 7.63
C SER A 77 -5.53 -12.89 8.37
N ALA A 78 -5.33 -13.04 9.69
CA ALA A 78 -6.16 -13.90 10.52
C ALA A 78 -7.63 -13.48 10.51
N ARG A 79 -7.93 -12.17 10.44
CA ARG A 79 -9.32 -11.70 10.38
C ARG A 79 -9.93 -11.84 9.00
N LEU A 80 -9.16 -11.61 7.93
CA LEU A 80 -9.61 -11.85 6.55
C LEU A 80 -9.88 -13.35 6.29
N LYS A 81 -9.06 -14.25 6.85
CA LYS A 81 -9.31 -15.70 6.79
C LYS A 81 -10.63 -16.09 7.47
N LYS A 82 -10.99 -15.45 8.58
CA LYS A 82 -12.28 -15.70 9.27
C LYS A 82 -13.48 -15.29 8.41
N GLU A 83 -13.32 -14.28 7.56
CA GLU A 83 -14.34 -13.83 6.60
C GLU A 83 -14.28 -14.60 5.26
N ASN A 84 -13.43 -15.63 5.14
CA ASN A 84 -13.19 -16.41 3.93
C ASN A 84 -12.70 -15.60 2.71
N ILE A 85 -11.98 -14.50 2.94
CA ILE A 85 -11.40 -13.68 1.87
C ILE A 85 -10.01 -14.22 1.53
N LYS A 86 -9.82 -14.65 0.27
CA LYS A 86 -8.51 -15.10 -0.22
C LYS A 86 -7.58 -13.90 -0.39
N HIS A 87 -6.36 -14.02 0.11
CA HIS A 87 -5.33 -12.97 0.03
C HIS A 87 -3.95 -13.58 0.20
N ASN A 88 -2.92 -12.82 -0.17
CA ASN A 88 -1.52 -13.13 0.06
C ASN A 88 -0.92 -12.14 1.06
N VAL A 89 0.05 -12.59 1.86
CA VAL A 89 0.80 -11.75 2.81
C VAL A 89 2.25 -11.70 2.36
N LEU A 90 2.78 -10.50 2.20
CA LEU A 90 4.15 -10.23 1.79
C LEU A 90 4.88 -9.61 2.98
N ASN A 91 5.90 -10.31 3.49
CA ASN A 91 6.58 -9.95 4.73
C ASN A 91 8.04 -9.49 4.49
N ALA A 92 8.39 -9.18 3.23
CA ALA A 92 9.73 -8.78 2.80
C ALA A 92 10.82 -9.81 3.13
N LYS A 93 10.46 -11.11 3.16
CA LYS A 93 11.41 -12.20 3.47
C LYS A 93 11.93 -12.90 2.22
N HIS A 94 11.11 -12.98 1.17
CA HIS A 94 11.43 -13.70 -0.06
C HIS A 94 11.17 -12.81 -1.28
N HIS A 95 12.10 -11.89 -1.58
CA HIS A 95 11.88 -10.86 -2.58
C HIS A 95 11.49 -11.39 -3.97
N GLU A 96 12.07 -12.49 -4.43
CA GLU A 96 11.77 -13.07 -5.76
C GLU A 96 10.35 -13.61 -5.83
N SER A 97 9.94 -14.45 -4.87
CA SER A 97 8.57 -14.99 -4.82
C SER A 97 7.53 -13.89 -4.55
N GLU A 98 7.84 -12.91 -3.70
CA GLU A 98 6.94 -11.79 -3.42
C GLU A 98 6.73 -10.91 -4.66
N ALA A 99 7.75 -10.76 -5.52
CA ALA A 99 7.64 -10.03 -6.78
C ALA A 99 6.67 -10.71 -7.76
N GLU A 100 6.68 -12.04 -7.86
CA GLU A 100 5.72 -12.80 -8.68
C GLU A 100 4.27 -12.60 -8.20
N VAL A 101 4.07 -12.60 -6.88
CA VAL A 101 2.76 -12.34 -6.30
C VAL A 101 2.31 -10.90 -6.56
N ILE A 102 3.19 -9.90 -6.44
CA ILE A 102 2.86 -8.50 -6.75
C ILE A 102 2.55 -8.32 -8.23
N ALA A 103 3.28 -8.99 -9.13
CA ALA A 103 3.06 -8.89 -10.57
C ALA A 103 1.65 -9.36 -10.99
N SER A 104 1.08 -10.32 -10.26
CA SER A 104 -0.28 -10.81 -10.46
C SER A 104 -1.34 -10.09 -9.62
N ALA A 105 -0.96 -9.30 -8.62
CA ALA A 105 -1.90 -8.70 -7.65
C ALA A 105 -2.88 -7.67 -8.24
N GLY A 106 -2.63 -7.15 -9.44
CA GLY A 106 -3.52 -6.23 -10.16
C GLY A 106 -4.36 -6.90 -11.25
N GLN A 107 -4.30 -8.24 -11.37
CA GLN A 107 -5.09 -9.02 -12.31
C GLN A 107 -6.43 -9.42 -11.68
N GLU A 108 -7.44 -9.67 -12.50
CA GLU A 108 -8.77 -10.19 -12.09
C GLU A 108 -8.71 -11.66 -11.65
#